data_AF-A0A353ZVW0-F1
#
_entry.id   AF-A0A353ZVW0-F1
#
_cell.length_a   1.000
_cell.length_b   1.000
_cell.length_c   1.000
_cell.angle_alpha   90.00
_cell.angle_beta   90.00
_cell.angle_gamma   90.00
#
_symmetry.space_group_name_H-M   'P 1'
#
loop_
_entity.id
_entity.type
_entity.pdbx_description
1 polymer ?
#
loop_
_entity_poly.entity_id
_entity_poly.type
_entity_poly.pdbx_seq_one_letter_code
_entity_poly.pdbx_strand_id
1 'polypeptide(L)' 'RKLITALAGLVTSAAPEIGSQHAGPLRDGLRSLQLAFREESVIPDAPGKGPGEKYTGAVN' A
#
# COMPACT_ATOMS: atom_id res chain seq x y z
N ARG A 1 6.13 3.20 -9.12
CA ARG A 1 5.48 1.87 -8.98
C ARG A 1 6.29 0.88 -8.12
N LYS A 2 7.58 0.61 -8.40
CA LYS A 2 8.42 -0.37 -7.63
C LYS A 2 8.59 -0.05 -6.12
N LEU A 3 8.77 1.23 -5.76
CA LEU A 3 8.97 1.65 -4.37
C LEU A 3 7.74 1.37 -3.48
N ILE A 4 6.54 1.61 -3.98
CA ILE A 4 5.28 1.37 -3.25
C ILE A 4 5.08 -0.12 -3.01
N THR A 5 5.39 -0.96 -4.02
CA THR A 5 5.34 -2.41 -3.88
C THR A 5 6.34 -2.92 -2.84
N ALA A 6 7.54 -2.36 -2.79
CA ALA A 6 8.54 -2.70 -1.79
C ALA A 6 8.09 -2.28 -0.37
N LEU A 7 7.52 -1.08 -0.23
CA LEU A 7 6.98 -0.59 1.04
C LEU A 7 5.80 -1.44 1.51
N ALA A 8 4.92 -1.85 0.58
CA ALA A 8 3.81 -2.74 0.88
C ALA A 8 4.26 -4.12 1.35
N GLY A 9 5.30 -4.69 0.72
CA GLY A 9 5.92 -5.91 1.22
C GLY A 9 6.50 -5.74 2.63
N LEU A 10 7.24 -4.64 2.85
CA LEU A 10 7.86 -4.36 4.15
C LEU A 10 6.81 -4.20 5.26
N VAL A 11 5.77 -3.39 5.06
CA VAL A 11 4.74 -3.14 6.07
C VAL A 11 3.94 -4.40 6.36
N THR A 12 3.60 -5.20 5.34
CA THR A 12 2.86 -6.46 5.54
C THR A 12 3.72 -7.50 6.25
N SER A 13 5.00 -7.61 5.92
CA SER A 13 5.93 -8.52 6.59
C SER A 13 6.32 -8.07 8.00
N ALA A 14 6.39 -6.76 8.26
CA ALA A 14 6.73 -6.20 9.56
C ALA A 14 5.54 -6.09 10.51
N ALA A 15 4.30 -6.15 10.01
CA ALA A 15 3.07 -6.10 10.82
C ALA A 15 3.04 -7.04 12.04
N PRO A 16 3.49 -8.31 11.99
CA PRO A 16 3.55 -9.16 13.17
C PRO A 16 4.63 -8.74 14.19
N GLU A 17 5.72 -8.10 13.75
CA GLU A 17 6.84 -7.68 14.60
C GLU A 17 6.55 -6.36 15.34
N ILE A 18 5.90 -5.40 14.66
CA ILE A 18 5.67 -4.04 15.19
C ILE A 18 4.36 -3.89 15.96
N GLY A 19 3.52 -4.94 16.00
CA GLY A 19 2.22 -4.92 16.69
C GLY A 19 1.19 -3.99 16.04
N SER A 20 -0.09 -4.16 16.39
CA SER A 20 -1.21 -3.38 15.82
C SER A 20 -1.08 -1.87 16.03
N GLN A 21 -0.39 -1.45 17.10
CA GLN A 21 -0.22 -0.06 17.50
C GLN A 21 0.64 0.75 16.50
N HIS A 22 1.60 0.10 15.83
CA HIS A 22 2.43 0.74 14.80
C HIS A 22 2.05 0.28 13.38
N ALA A 23 1.52 -0.93 13.22
CA ALA A 23 1.12 -1.46 11.91
C ALA A 23 -0.10 -0.73 11.31
N GLY A 24 -1.03 -0.24 12.13
CA GLY A 24 -2.22 0.49 11.67
C GLY A 24 -1.86 1.78 10.93
N PRO A 25 -1.18 2.74 11.58
CA PRO A 25 -0.78 4.01 10.94
C PRO A 25 0.09 3.81 9.70
N LEU A 26 0.96 2.79 9.68
CA LEU A 26 1.80 2.48 8.53
C LEU A 26 1.01 1.94 7.34
N ARG A 27 -0.01 1.12 7.58
CA ARG A 27 -0.94 0.65 6.54
C ARG A 27 -1.75 1.80 5.97
N ASP A 28 -2.25 2.69 6.84
CA ASP A 28 -3.03 3.85 6.41
C ASP A 28 -2.17 4.85 5.61
N GLY A 29 -0.93 5.12 6.05
CA GLY A 29 0.02 5.95 5.30
C GLY A 29 0.38 5.36 3.94
N LEU A 30 0.59 4.05 3.86
CA LEU A 30 0.82 3.35 2.60
C LEU A 30 -0.43 3.40 1.69
N ARG A 31 -1.63 3.30 2.26
CA ARG A 31 -2.90 3.42 1.51
C ARG A 31 -3.07 4.81 0.91
N SER A 32 -2.76 5.87 1.66
CA SER A 32 -2.75 7.25 1.16
C SER A 32 -1.74 7.45 0.03
N LEU A 33 -0.55 6.86 0.15
CA LEU A 33 0.47 6.89 -0.91
C LEU A 33 0.00 6.15 -2.17
N GLN A 34 -0.71 5.03 -2.01
CA GLN A 34 -1.30 4.27 -3.11
C GLN A 34 -2.39 5.07 -3.83
N LEU A 35 -3.23 5.78 -3.08
CA LEU A 35 -4.28 6.64 -3.62
C LEU A 35 -3.69 7.81 -4.42
N ALA A 36 -2.74 8.54 -3.83
CA ALA A 36 -2.08 9.67 -4.50
C ALA A 36 -1.38 9.24 -5.79
N PHE A 37 -0.75 8.05 -5.82
CA PHE A 37 -0.16 7.51 -7.03
C PHE A 37 -1.18 7.06 -8.07
N ARG A 38 -2.38 6.65 -7.64
CA ARG A 38 -3.47 6.30 -8.55
C ARG A 38 -4.07 7.55 -9.19
N GLU A 39 -4.21 8.64 -8.42
CA GLU A 39 -4.69 9.94 -8.91
C GLU A 39 -3.70 10.59 -9.89
N GLU A 40 -2.39 10.51 -9.59
CA GLU A 40 -1.32 11.00 -10.49
C GLU A 40 -1.02 10.05 -11.67
N SER A 41 -1.54 8.82 -11.66
CA SER A 41 -1.27 7.88 -12.75
C SER A 41 -2.16 8.18 -13.96
N VAL A 42 -1.52 8.57 -15.06
CA VAL A 42 -2.13 8.75 -16.40
C VAL A 42 -2.83 7.48 -16.92
N ILE A 43 -2.49 6.30 -16.36
CA ILE A 43 -3.10 5.01 -16.68
C ILE A 43 -3.81 4.50 -15.42
N PRO A 44 -5.15 4.40 -15.41
CA PRO A 44 -5.89 3.87 -14.28
C PRO A 44 -5.66 2.35 -14.19
N ASP A 45 -4.94 1.91 -13.15
CA ASP A 45 -4.81 0.51 -12.82
C ASP A 45 -6.15 0.00 -12.25
N ALA A 46 -6.56 -1.22 -12.64
CA ALA A 46 -7.81 -1.82 -12.15
C ALA A 46 -7.76 -2.07 -10.63
N PRO A 47 -8.91 -2.06 -9.92
CA PRO A 47 -8.96 -2.31 -8.47
C PRO A 47 -8.30 -3.63 -8.11
N GLY A 48 -7.35 -3.61 -7.17
CA GLY A 48 -6.57 -4.78 -6.75
C GLY A 48 -5.33 -5.08 -7.61
N LYS A 49 -5.09 -4.35 -8.71
CA LYS A 49 -3.87 -4.44 -9.54
C LYS A 49 -2.94 -3.24 -9.39
N GLY A 50 -3.30 -2.28 -8.54
CA GLY A 50 -2.49 -1.12 -8.24
C GLY A 50 -1.19 -1.47 -7.52
N PRO A 51 -0.18 -0.58 -7.59
CA PRO A 51 1.12 -0.81 -6.98
C PRO A 51 1.00 -1.03 -5.46
N GLY A 52 1.32 -2.23 -5.00
CA GLY A 52 1.28 -2.62 -3.59
C GLY A 52 -0.07 -3.18 -3.10
N GLU A 53 -1.15 -3.08 -3.89
CA GLU A 53 -2.48 -3.64 -3.54
C GLU A 53 -2.44 -5.18 -3.41
N LYS A 54 -1.43 -5.83 -4.01
CA LYS A 54 -1.13 -7.25 -3.79
C LYS A 54 -0.95 -7.59 -2.30
N TYR A 55 -0.43 -6.66 -1.49
CA TYR A 55 -0.13 -6.90 -0.07
C TYR A 55 -1.04 -6.12 0.88
N THR A 56 -1.66 -5.03 0.43
CA THR A 56 -2.56 -4.18 1.24
C THR A 56 -4.04 -4.39 0.96
N GLY A 57 -4.40 -5.12 -0.11
CA GLY A 57 -5.77 -5.21 -0.59
C GLY A 57 -6.19 -4.01 -1.44
N ALA A 58 -7.39 -4.07 -2.01
CA ALA A 58 -7.92 -3.00 -2.84
C ALA A 58 -8.08 -1.71 -2.04
N VAL A 59 -7.60 -0.62 -2.62
CA VAL A 59 -7.79 0.74 -2.12
C VAL A 59 -8.93 1.36 -2.94
N ASN A 60 -10.07 1.56 -2.26
CA ASN A 60 -11.24 2.26 -2.80
C ASN A 60 -11.33 3.65 -2.19
#